data_AF-A0A2P6WFQ8-F1
#
_entry.id   AF-A0A2P6WFQ8-F1
#
_cell.length_a   1.000
_cell.length_b   1.000
_cell.length_c   1.000
_cell.angle_alpha   90.00
_cell.angle_beta   90.00
_cell.angle_gamma   90.00
#
_symmetry.space_group_name_H-M   'P 1'
#
loop_
_entity.id
_entity.type
_entity.pdbx_description
1 polymer ?
#
loop_
_entity_poly.entity_id
_entity_poly.type
_entity_poly.pdbx_seq_one_letter_code
_entity_poly.pdbx_strand_id
1 'polypeptide(L)'
;MGKGRTQRLQIWPDNANGIVIDVAFCHSDYVLRVEQSATATPTKLLRLFSLVPNTPSHPTFYGRYDARDDMNGRNGASAVDVDAQGLTSVEEEDDFKGGKGGFSGHHSTKTEDGRHKIVIATPKHGKILEGVLSMNAGARAELLEEVDLKVSDSVRIFNPETGEILFDSCSVPSTDKAG
;
A
#
# COMPACT_ATOMS: atom_id res chain seq x y z
N MET A 1 40.49 -9.67 9.18
CA MET A 1 39.01 -9.75 9.16
C MET A 1 38.47 -8.36 8.89
N GLY A 2 37.92 -8.12 7.69
CA GLY A 2 37.30 -6.84 7.37
C GLY A 2 36.03 -6.66 8.19
N LYS A 3 35.86 -5.50 8.82
CA LYS A 3 34.61 -5.15 9.51
C LYS A 3 33.54 -4.89 8.44
N GLY A 4 32.68 -5.86 8.20
CA GLY A 4 31.49 -5.66 7.36
C GLY A 4 30.62 -4.57 7.97
N ARG A 5 30.05 -3.69 7.14
CA ARG A 5 29.05 -2.71 7.56
C ARG A 5 27.67 -3.31 7.30
N THR A 6 26.80 -3.30 8.31
CA THR A 6 25.40 -3.69 8.16
C THR A 6 24.57 -2.43 8.13
N GLN A 7 23.67 -2.32 7.17
CA GLN A 7 22.70 -1.23 7.08
C GLN A 7 21.30 -1.80 6.97
N ARG A 8 20.33 -1.06 7.51
CA ARG A 8 18.92 -1.41 7.35
C ARG A 8 18.45 -0.91 5.99
N LEU A 9 17.82 -1.81 5.24
CA LEU A 9 17.06 -1.44 4.05
C LEU A 9 15.68 -0.95 4.51
N GLN A 10 15.23 0.13 3.89
CA GLN A 10 13.84 0.52 3.99
C GLN A 10 13.06 -0.09 2.83
N ILE A 11 11.94 -0.73 3.16
CA ILE A 11 11.04 -1.34 2.19
C ILE A 11 9.90 -0.36 1.92
N TRP A 12 9.64 -0.10 0.65
CA TRP A 12 8.56 0.76 0.17
C TRP A 12 7.66 -0.03 -0.78
N PRO A 13 6.36 0.32 -0.86
CA PRO A 13 5.54 -0.19 -1.96
C PRO A 13 6.09 0.39 -3.27
N ASP A 14 6.21 -0.45 -4.30
CA ASP A 14 6.76 -0.06 -5.60
C ASP A 14 5.68 -0.07 -6.69
N ASN A 15 4.91 -1.13 -6.72
CA ASN A 15 3.84 -1.30 -7.68
C ASN A 15 2.72 -2.20 -7.15
N ALA A 16 1.57 -2.16 -7.83
CA ALA A 16 0.50 -3.13 -7.67
C ALA A 16 -0.04 -3.54 -9.04
N ASN A 17 -0.39 -4.80 -9.19
CA ASN A 17 -1.03 -5.35 -10.39
C ASN A 17 -2.16 -6.31 -10.01
N GLY A 18 -3.02 -6.65 -10.98
CA GLY A 18 -4.16 -7.52 -10.75
C GLY A 18 -5.12 -6.95 -9.70
N ILE A 19 -5.28 -5.62 -9.69
CA ILE A 19 -6.12 -4.92 -8.71
C ILE A 19 -7.58 -5.21 -9.07
N VAL A 20 -8.29 -5.82 -8.13
CA VAL A 20 -9.71 -6.20 -8.27
C VAL A 20 -10.44 -5.78 -7.00
N ILE A 21 -11.67 -5.30 -7.16
CA ILE A 21 -12.60 -5.06 -6.07
C ILE A 21 -13.86 -5.89 -6.33
N ASP A 22 -14.08 -6.89 -5.50
CA ASP A 22 -15.33 -7.65 -5.47
C ASP A 22 -16.39 -6.77 -4.79
N VAL A 23 -17.18 -6.06 -5.60
CA VAL A 23 -18.16 -5.09 -5.12
C VAL A 23 -19.41 -5.81 -4.62
N ALA A 24 -19.73 -5.63 -3.34
CA ALA A 24 -21.01 -6.05 -2.77
C ALA A 24 -22.07 -4.95 -2.88
N PHE A 25 -21.66 -3.68 -2.83
CA PHE A 25 -22.54 -2.53 -2.98
C PHE A 25 -21.78 -1.31 -3.51
N CYS A 26 -22.37 -0.58 -4.46
CA CYS A 26 -21.93 0.73 -4.88
C CYS A 26 -23.16 1.63 -5.06
N HIS A 27 -23.16 2.79 -4.41
CA HIS A 27 -24.27 3.75 -4.51
C HIS A 27 -24.40 4.28 -5.95
N SER A 28 -25.63 4.48 -6.42
CA SER A 28 -25.94 4.86 -7.81
C SER A 28 -25.37 6.21 -8.23
N ASP A 29 -25.17 7.11 -7.27
CA ASP A 29 -24.58 8.43 -7.51
C ASP A 29 -23.06 8.40 -7.67
N TYR A 30 -22.45 7.22 -7.63
CA TYR A 30 -21.01 7.05 -7.71
C TYR A 30 -20.62 6.04 -8.78
N VAL A 31 -19.46 6.29 -9.39
CA VAL A 31 -18.82 5.41 -10.36
C VAL A 31 -17.49 4.96 -9.77
N LEU A 32 -17.37 3.66 -9.52
CA LEU A 32 -16.11 3.04 -9.14
C LEU A 32 -15.23 2.86 -10.38
N ARG A 33 -13.98 3.33 -10.30
CA ARG A 33 -12.93 3.13 -11.30
C ARG A 33 -11.75 2.47 -10.62
N VAL A 34 -11.46 1.23 -10.99
CA VAL A 34 -10.34 0.46 -10.47
C VAL A 34 -9.17 0.57 -11.45
N GLU A 35 -7.98 0.86 -10.94
CA GLU A 35 -6.78 0.91 -11.77
C GLU A 35 -6.38 -0.51 -12.17
N GLN A 36 -5.88 -0.71 -13.39
CA GLN A 36 -5.38 -2.03 -13.80
C GLN A 36 -4.02 -2.36 -13.14
N SER A 37 -3.24 -1.32 -12.90
CA SER A 37 -1.94 -1.37 -12.23
C SER A 37 -1.64 0.00 -11.62
N ALA A 38 -0.85 0.00 -10.56
CA ALA A 38 -0.36 1.22 -9.91
C ALA A 38 1.16 1.17 -9.77
N THR A 39 1.80 2.32 -9.89
CA THR A 39 3.23 2.50 -9.58
C THR A 39 3.36 3.56 -8.50
N ALA A 40 4.37 3.41 -7.64
CA ALA A 40 4.61 4.32 -6.54
C ALA A 40 4.82 5.74 -7.05
N THR A 41 4.03 6.66 -6.51
CA THR A 41 4.29 8.09 -6.67
C THR A 41 5.62 8.46 -6.00
N PRO A 42 6.16 9.66 -6.23
CA PRO A 42 7.30 10.16 -5.44
C PRO A 42 7.05 10.14 -3.93
N THR A 43 5.79 10.21 -3.50
CA THR A 43 5.38 10.08 -2.09
C THR A 43 5.23 8.64 -1.62
N LYS A 44 5.63 7.65 -2.42
CA LYS A 44 5.60 6.21 -2.12
C LYS A 44 4.20 5.66 -1.85
N LEU A 45 3.18 6.21 -2.51
CA LEU A 45 1.80 5.73 -2.40
C LEU A 45 1.34 5.12 -3.72
N LEU A 46 0.53 4.06 -3.64
CA LEU A 46 -0.10 3.44 -4.81
C LEU A 46 -1.58 3.79 -4.84
N ARG A 47 -2.04 4.53 -5.85
CA ARG A 47 -3.48 4.75 -6.05
C ARG A 47 -4.09 3.50 -6.70
N LEU A 48 -5.08 2.90 -6.04
CA LEU A 48 -5.68 1.62 -6.46
C LEU A 48 -7.03 1.80 -7.15
N PHE A 49 -7.84 2.73 -6.67
CA PHE A 49 -9.15 3.02 -7.24
C PHE A 49 -9.58 4.46 -6.96
N SER A 50 -10.60 4.90 -7.69
CA SER A 50 -11.34 6.12 -7.39
C SER A 50 -12.84 5.88 -7.42
N LEU A 51 -13.56 6.53 -6.51
CA LEU A 51 -15.00 6.53 -6.44
C LEU A 51 -15.46 7.96 -6.73
N VAL A 52 -15.87 8.19 -7.96
CA VAL A 52 -16.17 9.54 -8.48
C VAL A 52 -17.68 9.74 -8.47
N PRO A 53 -18.19 10.83 -7.88
CA PRO A 53 -19.61 11.09 -7.89
C PRO A 53 -20.08 11.56 -9.27
N ASN A 54 -21.32 11.20 -9.61
CA ASN A 54 -22.04 11.74 -10.76
C ASN A 54 -22.48 13.19 -10.52
N THR A 55 -22.61 13.58 -9.26
CA THR A 55 -22.97 14.95 -8.85
C THR A 55 -21.73 15.72 -8.40
N PRO A 56 -21.38 16.87 -9.00
CA PRO A 56 -20.15 17.61 -8.67
C PRO A 56 -20.04 18.11 -7.22
N SER A 57 -21.15 18.22 -6.49
CA SER A 57 -21.18 18.71 -5.11
C SER A 57 -20.89 17.61 -4.07
N HIS A 58 -20.65 16.37 -4.50
CA HIS A 58 -20.33 15.27 -3.60
C HIS A 58 -18.81 15.03 -3.57
N PRO A 59 -18.28 14.46 -2.48
CA PRO A 59 -16.85 14.17 -2.38
C PRO A 59 -16.46 13.02 -3.30
N THR A 60 -15.24 13.08 -3.84
CA THR A 60 -14.57 11.95 -4.52
C THR A 60 -13.72 11.20 -3.52
N PHE A 61 -13.64 9.88 -3.64
CA PHE A 61 -12.78 9.06 -2.77
C PHE A 61 -11.69 8.35 -3.55
N TYR A 62 -10.51 8.23 -2.96
CA TYR A 62 -9.36 7.55 -3.55
C TYR A 62 -8.82 6.49 -2.62
N GLY A 63 -8.84 5.23 -3.07
CA GLY A 63 -8.16 4.16 -2.36
C GLY A 63 -6.67 4.18 -2.66
N ARG A 64 -5.85 4.09 -1.62
CA ARG A 64 -4.40 4.02 -1.71
C ARG A 64 -3.88 2.87 -0.90
N TYR A 65 -2.86 2.18 -1.41
CA TYR A 65 -2.08 1.27 -0.60
C TYR A 65 -0.92 2.01 0.07
N ASP A 66 -0.80 1.81 1.38
CA ASP A 66 0.32 2.24 2.18
C ASP A 66 0.98 1.00 2.81
N ALA A 67 2.15 0.63 2.31
CA ALA A 67 2.97 -0.41 2.93
C ALA A 67 3.79 0.23 4.04
N ARG A 68 3.13 0.51 5.18
CA ARG A 68 3.83 0.90 6.40
C ARG A 68 4.42 -0.32 7.08
N ASP A 69 5.57 -0.81 6.63
CA ASP A 69 6.49 -1.38 7.61
C ASP A 69 7.06 -0.19 8.36
N ASP A 70 6.57 0.03 9.58
CA ASP A 70 6.96 1.23 10.30
C ASP A 70 8.48 1.20 10.57
N MET A 71 9.13 2.36 10.48
CA MET A 71 10.57 2.49 10.74
C MET A 71 10.94 2.20 12.22
N ASN A 72 9.97 1.80 13.05
CA ASN A 72 10.06 1.65 14.50
C ASN A 72 9.86 0.22 15.00
N GLY A 73 9.73 -0.77 14.11
CA GLY A 73 9.56 -2.18 14.49
C GLY A 73 8.20 -2.52 15.09
N ARG A 74 7.17 -1.68 14.91
CA ARG A 74 5.78 -2.15 15.03
C ARG A 74 5.41 -2.72 13.67
N ASN A 75 4.80 -3.90 13.69
CA ASN A 75 4.12 -4.46 12.53
C ASN A 75 2.99 -3.51 12.12
N GLY A 76 3.31 -2.44 11.41
CA GLY A 76 2.33 -1.63 10.71
C GLY A 76 1.72 -2.57 9.68
N ALA A 77 0.47 -2.95 9.91
CA ALA A 77 -0.22 -3.73 8.90
C ALA A 77 -0.28 -2.85 7.65
N SER A 78 0.30 -3.32 6.54
CA SER A 78 0.06 -2.69 5.24
C SER A 78 -1.45 -2.55 5.07
N ALA A 79 -1.90 -1.34 4.74
CA ALA A 79 -3.30 -1.00 4.76
C ALA A 79 -3.69 -0.32 3.46
N VAL A 80 -4.94 -0.55 3.03
CA VAL A 80 -5.58 0.33 2.07
C VAL A 80 -6.25 1.45 2.86
N ASP A 81 -5.79 2.67 2.63
CA ASP A 81 -6.38 3.89 3.15
C ASP A 81 -7.24 4.55 2.07
N VAL A 82 -8.28 5.27 2.49
CA VAL A 82 -9.14 6.04 1.60
C VAL A 82 -8.99 7.51 1.94
N ASP A 83 -8.64 8.32 0.94
CA ASP A 83 -8.75 9.77 1.03
C ASP A 83 -10.10 10.25 0.49
N ALA A 84 -10.57 11.38 1.01
CA ALA A 84 -11.69 12.11 0.45
C ALA A 84 -11.21 13.46 -0.10
N GLN A 85 -11.76 13.87 -1.24
CA GLN A 85 -11.56 15.19 -1.84
C GLN A 85 -12.91 15.84 -2.08
N GLY A 86 -13.03 17.14 -1.80
CA GLY A 86 -14.28 17.88 -1.95
C GLY A 86 -15.21 17.79 -0.72
N LEU A 87 -14.66 17.44 0.45
CA LEU A 87 -15.28 17.75 1.73
C LEU A 87 -15.23 19.28 1.94
N THR A 88 -16.28 19.83 2.53
CA THR A 88 -16.55 21.28 2.50
C THR A 88 -16.01 22.02 3.71
N SER A 89 -15.65 21.31 4.78
CA SER A 89 -15.06 21.88 5.99
C SER A 89 -13.92 21.03 6.53
N VAL A 90 -13.06 21.65 7.34
CA VAL A 90 -11.95 20.96 8.04
C VAL A 90 -12.51 19.91 9.00
N GLU A 91 -13.63 20.21 9.65
CA GLU A 91 -14.31 19.28 10.56
C GLU A 91 -14.78 18.01 9.82
N GLU A 92 -15.29 18.13 8.60
CA GLU A 92 -15.67 16.95 7.81
C GLU A 92 -14.45 16.09 7.44
N GLU A 93 -13.32 16.72 7.12
CA GLU A 93 -12.07 15.99 6.85
C GLU A 93 -11.57 15.25 8.10
N ASP A 94 -11.58 15.92 9.25
CA ASP A 94 -11.16 15.35 10.53
C ASP A 94 -12.12 14.24 10.98
N ASP A 95 -13.42 14.41 10.77
CA ASP A 95 -14.42 13.39 11.04
C ASP A 95 -14.26 12.18 10.12
N PHE A 96 -13.96 12.39 8.83
CA PHE A 96 -13.69 11.28 7.92
C PHE A 96 -12.43 10.51 8.30
N LYS A 97 -11.31 11.22 8.56
CA LYS A 97 -10.05 10.60 9.04
C LYS A 97 -10.24 9.87 10.37
N GLY A 98 -11.07 10.43 11.25
CA GLY A 98 -11.36 9.89 12.58
C GLY A 98 -12.47 8.84 12.64
N GLY A 99 -13.21 8.60 11.54
CA GLY A 99 -14.39 7.74 11.53
C GLY A 99 -15.53 8.22 12.45
N LYS A 100 -15.78 9.54 12.49
CA LYS A 100 -16.76 10.19 13.37
C LYS A 100 -17.91 10.82 12.57
N GLY A 101 -18.93 11.30 13.27
CA GLY A 101 -20.02 12.08 12.66
C GLY A 101 -20.90 11.30 11.66
N GLY A 102 -20.75 9.98 11.55
CA GLY A 102 -21.41 9.16 10.53
C GLY A 102 -20.55 8.89 9.28
N PHE A 103 -19.31 9.39 9.25
CA PHE A 103 -18.31 9.00 8.26
C PHE A 103 -17.66 7.66 8.63
N SER A 104 -17.36 6.86 7.61
CA SER A 104 -16.52 5.66 7.75
C SER A 104 -15.75 5.40 6.46
N GLY A 105 -14.65 4.66 6.59
CA GLY A 105 -13.93 4.08 5.45
C GLY A 105 -12.54 4.61 5.19
N HIS A 106 -12.01 5.49 6.04
CA HIS A 106 -10.63 5.96 5.92
C HIS A 106 -9.61 4.80 5.96
N HIS A 107 -9.87 3.75 6.74
CA HIS A 107 -9.06 2.55 6.76
C HIS A 107 -9.87 1.34 6.32
N SER A 108 -9.26 0.50 5.47
CA SER A 108 -9.75 -0.85 5.21
C SER A 108 -9.54 -1.77 6.42
N THR A 109 -10.28 -2.88 6.44
CA THR A 109 -10.05 -3.97 7.39
C THR A 109 -9.42 -5.14 6.65
N LYS A 110 -8.26 -5.61 7.10
CA LYS A 110 -7.62 -6.79 6.52
C LYS A 110 -8.43 -8.04 6.87
N THR A 111 -8.73 -8.86 5.87
CA THR A 111 -9.39 -10.16 6.03
C THR A 111 -8.38 -11.24 6.41
N GLU A 112 -8.84 -12.40 6.87
CA GLU A 112 -7.97 -13.51 7.29
C GLU A 112 -7.06 -14.03 6.17
N ASP A 113 -7.53 -13.96 4.93
CA ASP A 113 -6.78 -14.33 3.72
C ASP A 113 -5.91 -13.19 3.15
N GLY A 114 -5.81 -12.07 3.87
CA GLY A 114 -4.93 -10.95 3.53
C GLY A 114 -5.48 -9.96 2.51
N ARG A 115 -6.73 -10.10 2.07
CA ARG A 115 -7.45 -9.09 1.27
C ARG A 115 -7.90 -7.91 2.14
N HIS A 116 -8.44 -6.88 1.51
CA HIS A 116 -8.84 -5.65 2.18
C HIS A 116 -10.33 -5.39 2.03
N LYS A 117 -11.09 -5.53 3.12
CA LYS A 117 -12.50 -5.08 3.15
C LYS A 117 -12.56 -3.56 3.20
N ILE A 118 -13.27 -2.97 2.24
CA ILE A 118 -13.46 -1.52 2.10
C ILE A 118 -14.94 -1.23 2.36
N VAL A 119 -15.21 -0.29 3.27
CA VAL A 119 -16.57 0.22 3.53
C VAL A 119 -16.51 1.73 3.64
N ILE A 120 -17.05 2.44 2.65
CA ILE A 120 -17.11 3.91 2.66
C ILE A 120 -18.54 4.32 2.97
N ALA A 121 -18.72 5.20 3.96
CA ALA A 121 -20.01 5.80 4.28
C ALA A 121 -19.85 7.29 4.60
N THR A 122 -20.90 8.06 4.31
CA THR A 122 -21.00 9.48 4.66
C THR A 122 -22.33 9.77 5.35
N PRO A 123 -22.45 10.85 6.14
CA PRO A 123 -23.70 11.20 6.80
C PRO A 123 -24.85 11.45 5.81
N LYS A 124 -24.54 12.00 4.63
CA LYS A 124 -25.54 12.38 3.63
C LYS A 124 -26.14 11.19 2.87
N HIS A 125 -25.33 10.20 2.51
CA HIS A 125 -25.75 9.07 1.65
C HIS A 125 -25.79 7.73 2.38
N GLY A 126 -25.39 7.69 3.65
CA GLY A 126 -25.09 6.44 4.33
C GLY A 126 -23.95 5.71 3.62
N LYS A 127 -24.10 4.40 3.42
CA LYS A 127 -23.10 3.56 2.73
C LYS A 127 -23.00 3.97 1.26
N ILE A 128 -21.77 4.18 0.79
CA ILE A 128 -21.45 4.52 -0.59
C ILE A 128 -20.80 3.34 -1.32
N LEU A 129 -19.89 2.64 -0.66
CA LEU A 129 -19.18 1.48 -1.22
C LEU A 129 -19.02 0.41 -0.16
N GLU A 130 -19.25 -0.85 -0.53
CA GLU A 130 -18.78 -2.02 0.20
C GLU A 130 -18.21 -3.04 -0.79
N GLY A 131 -17.00 -3.51 -0.52
CA GLY A 131 -16.35 -4.54 -1.33
C GLY A 131 -15.08 -5.08 -0.68
N VAL A 132 -14.48 -6.05 -1.35
CA VAL A 132 -13.21 -6.66 -0.94
C VAL A 132 -12.19 -6.44 -2.04
N LEU A 133 -11.08 -5.79 -1.70
CA LEU A 133 -9.97 -5.53 -2.61
C LEU A 133 -8.91 -6.61 -2.50
N SER A 134 -8.46 -7.09 -3.66
CA SER A 134 -7.28 -7.94 -3.82
C SER A 134 -6.33 -7.35 -4.85
N MET A 135 -5.04 -7.56 -4.67
CA MET A 135 -4.00 -7.17 -5.61
C MET A 135 -2.71 -7.94 -5.33
N ASN A 136 -1.78 -7.95 -6.29
CA ASN A 136 -0.40 -8.31 -6.05
C ASN A 136 0.41 -7.03 -5.88
N ALA A 137 0.88 -6.75 -4.66
CA ALA A 137 1.74 -5.61 -4.37
C ALA A 137 3.22 -6.03 -4.42
N GLY A 138 4.01 -5.34 -5.23
CA GLY A 138 5.46 -5.43 -5.20
C GLY A 138 6.06 -4.39 -4.27
N ALA A 139 7.25 -4.70 -3.76
CA ALA A 139 8.00 -3.83 -2.87
C ALA A 139 9.40 -3.58 -3.41
N ARG A 140 9.93 -2.40 -3.10
CA ARG A 140 11.30 -1.99 -3.42
C ARG A 140 12.05 -1.70 -2.13
N ALA A 141 13.24 -2.28 -2.02
CA ALA A 141 14.17 -1.96 -0.96
C ALA A 141 15.08 -0.81 -1.39
N GLU A 142 15.23 0.18 -0.52
CA GLU A 142 16.12 1.34 -0.71
C GLU A 142 17.04 1.50 0.52
N LEU A 143 18.29 1.91 0.26
CA LEU A 143 19.21 2.33 1.31
C LEU A 143 18.86 3.75 1.73
N LEU A 144 18.74 3.98 3.04
CA LEU A 144 18.44 5.30 3.59
C LEU A 144 19.62 6.27 3.53
N GLU A 145 20.83 5.72 3.54
CA GLU A 145 22.07 6.47 3.46
C GLU A 145 22.87 5.98 2.25
N GLU A 146 23.51 6.91 1.53
CA GLU A 146 24.43 6.53 0.47
C GLU A 146 25.59 5.73 1.06
N VAL A 147 25.89 4.62 0.40
CA VAL A 147 27.00 3.75 0.78
C VAL A 147 28.01 3.78 -0.33
N ASP A 148 29.22 4.23 0.00
CA ASP A 148 30.36 4.15 -0.91
C ASP A 148 30.79 2.69 -1.08
N LEU A 149 30.09 1.98 -1.97
CA LEU A 149 30.44 0.64 -2.40
C LEU A 149 31.51 0.71 -3.48
N LYS A 150 32.62 -0.01 -3.27
CA LYS A 150 33.62 -0.23 -4.31
C LYS A 150 33.19 -1.41 -5.16
N VAL A 151 33.61 -1.44 -6.42
CA VAL A 151 33.37 -2.57 -7.33
C VAL A 151 33.87 -3.91 -6.78
N SER A 152 34.89 -3.88 -5.90
CA SER A 152 35.42 -5.06 -5.21
C SER A 152 34.57 -5.55 -4.03
N ASP A 153 33.59 -4.77 -3.60
CA ASP A 153 32.80 -5.09 -2.42
C ASP A 153 31.74 -6.14 -2.76
N SER A 154 31.44 -6.99 -1.77
CA SER A 154 30.36 -7.97 -1.85
C SER A 154 29.15 -7.48 -1.08
N VAL A 155 27.97 -7.66 -1.65
CA VAL A 155 26.70 -7.24 -1.06
C VAL A 155 25.85 -8.47 -0.79
N ARG A 156 25.36 -8.57 0.45
CA ARG A 156 24.35 -9.56 0.83
C ARG A 156 23.14 -8.87 1.42
N ILE A 157 21.96 -9.32 1.04
CA ILE A 157 20.70 -8.98 1.70
C ILE A 157 20.24 -10.23 2.42
N PHE A 158 19.91 -10.10 3.70
CA PHE A 158 19.45 -11.22 4.50
C PHE A 158 18.36 -10.77 5.47
N ASN A 159 17.50 -11.69 5.87
CA ASN A 159 16.54 -11.47 6.94
C ASN A 159 17.28 -11.55 8.29
N PRO A 160 17.28 -10.48 9.11
CA PRO A 160 18.05 -10.46 10.35
C PRO A 160 17.47 -11.38 11.45
N GLU A 161 16.19 -11.75 11.35
CA GLU A 161 15.52 -12.63 12.32
C GLU A 161 15.76 -14.10 12.01
N THR A 162 15.67 -14.47 10.73
CA THR A 162 15.80 -15.88 10.30
C THR A 162 17.23 -16.23 9.86
N GLY A 163 18.05 -15.23 9.53
CA GLY A 163 19.37 -15.42 8.92
C GLY A 163 19.33 -15.82 7.44
N GLU A 164 18.14 -15.90 6.83
CA GLU A 164 17.95 -16.28 5.43
C GLU A 164 18.61 -15.26 4.49
N ILE A 165 19.44 -15.73 3.56
CA ILE A 165 20.04 -14.89 2.52
C ILE A 165 19.04 -14.71 1.38
N LEU A 166 18.59 -13.48 1.19
CA LEU A 166 17.66 -13.10 0.13
C LEU A 166 18.40 -12.70 -1.16
N PHE A 167 19.65 -12.26 -1.04
CA PHE A 167 20.52 -11.89 -2.16
C PHE A 167 22.00 -12.02 -1.74
N ASP A 168 22.85 -12.52 -2.64
CA ASP A 168 24.31 -12.50 -2.48
C ASP A 168 25.00 -12.21 -3.81
N SER A 169 25.69 -11.07 -3.91
CA SER A 169 26.38 -10.64 -5.13
C SER A 169 27.56 -11.55 -5.52
N CYS A 170 28.04 -12.38 -4.60
CA CYS A 170 29.11 -13.36 -4.85
C CYS A 170 28.57 -14.74 -5.22
N SER A 171 27.25 -14.94 -5.20
CA SER A 171 26.67 -16.21 -5.63
C SER A 171 26.65 -16.31 -7.15
N VAL A 172 27.43 -17.24 -7.69
CA VAL A 172 27.33 -17.65 -9.10
C VAL A 172 26.00 -18.37 -9.26
N PRO A 173 25.18 -18.10 -10.30
CA PRO A 173 23.98 -18.89 -10.53
C PRO A 173 24.37 -20.36 -10.64
N SER A 174 23.77 -21.20 -9.80
CA SER A 174 23.83 -22.65 -9.98
C SER A 174 23.27 -22.94 -11.36
N THR A 175 24.14 -23.29 -12.30
CA THR A 175 23.70 -24.02 -13.48
C THR A 175 23.37 -25.41 -12.99
N ASP A 176 22.16 -25.58 -12.44
CA ASP A 176 21.60 -26.89 -12.24
C ASP A 176 21.61 -27.56 -13.60
N LYS A 177 22.50 -28.54 -13.72
CA LYS A 177 22.61 -29.41 -14.86
C LYS A 177 21.24 -30.04 -15.05
N ALA A 178 20.59 -29.70 -16.16
CA ALA A 178 19.61 -30.57 -16.76
C ALA A 178 20.28 -31.94 -16.97
N GLY A 179 19.84 -32.92 -16.20
CA GLY A 179 20.22 -34.33 -16.28
C GLY A 179 18.97 -35.16 -16.13
#